data_AF-A0A3B8PUL2-F1
#
_entry.id   AF-A0A3B8PUL2-F1
#
_cell.length_a   1.000
_cell.length_b   1.000
_cell.length_c   1.000
_cell.angle_alpha   90.00
_cell.angle_beta   90.00
_cell.angle_gamma   90.00
#
_symmetry.space_group_name_H-M   'P 1'
#
loop_
_entity.id
_entity.type
_entity.pdbx_description
1 polymer ?
#
loop_
_entity_poly.entity_id
_entity_poly.type
_entity_poly.pdbx_seq_one_letter_code
_entity_poly.pdbx_strand_id
1 'polypeptide(L)'
;MPTGLVTSWDEVPLFDSEQAESEFWSDTQVDLRLMESATATATEQTESITITLRMDPRMLARIKRLARERFLNYQSMIKQWLSERMEKELKDR
;
A
#
# COMPACT_ATOMS: atom_id res chain seq x y z
N MET A 1 -4.15 -1.69 -37.75
CA MET A 1 -3.20 -0.89 -36.95
C MET A 1 -4.04 -0.24 -35.89
N PRO A 2 -3.83 -0.49 -34.59
CA PRO A 2 -4.60 0.19 -33.56
C PRO A 2 -4.36 1.70 -33.69
N THR A 3 -5.45 2.46 -33.73
CA THR A 3 -5.44 3.89 -34.07
C THR A 3 -5.42 4.77 -32.82
N GLY A 4 -5.80 4.23 -31.66
CA GLY A 4 -5.83 4.92 -30.37
C GLY A 4 -4.64 4.59 -29.47
N LEU A 5 -4.04 5.61 -28.85
CA LEU A 5 -2.97 5.44 -27.87
C LEU A 5 -3.35 6.22 -26.60
N VAL A 6 -3.60 5.51 -25.52
CA VAL A 6 -4.07 6.07 -24.24
C VAL A 6 -2.88 6.56 -23.44
N THR A 7 -2.83 7.88 -23.19
CA THR A 7 -1.74 8.51 -22.43
C THR A 7 -2.14 8.89 -21.00
N SER A 8 -3.44 8.97 -20.71
CA SER A 8 -3.99 9.12 -19.37
C SER A 8 -5.15 8.15 -19.13
N TRP A 9 -5.32 7.66 -17.89
CA TRP A 9 -6.48 6.85 -17.51
C TRP A 9 -7.82 7.59 -17.62
N ASP A 10 -7.81 8.92 -17.64
CA ASP A 10 -9.01 9.74 -17.87
C ASP A 10 -9.58 9.62 -19.29
N GLU A 11 -8.78 9.13 -20.23
CA GLU A 11 -9.19 8.92 -21.62
C GLU A 11 -9.98 7.61 -21.79
N VAL A 12 -9.97 6.72 -20.79
CA VAL A 12 -10.72 5.46 -20.81
C VAL A 12 -12.17 5.75 -20.38
N PRO A 13 -13.15 5.56 -21.27
CA PRO A 13 -14.55 5.80 -20.93
C PRO A 13 -15.09 4.70 -20.00
N LEU A 14 -16.16 5.01 -19.26
CA LEU A 14 -16.94 4.00 -18.56
C LEU A 14 -17.76 3.21 -19.59
N PHE A 15 -17.56 1.89 -19.64
CA PHE A 15 -18.26 1.02 -20.58
C PHE A 15 -19.58 0.53 -20.00
N ASP A 16 -20.65 0.57 -20.80
CA ASP A 16 -21.96 0.03 -20.44
C ASP A 16 -22.04 -1.50 -20.65
N SER A 17 -21.07 -2.11 -21.35
CA SER A 17 -21.01 -3.56 -21.57
C SER A 17 -19.58 -4.04 -21.88
N GLU A 18 -19.34 -5.34 -21.64
CA GLU A 18 -18.06 -6.01 -21.94
C GLU A 18 -17.76 -6.06 -23.45
N GLN A 19 -18.79 -6.13 -24.30
CA GLN A 19 -18.62 -6.03 -25.76
C GLN A 19 -18.05 -4.66 -26.16
N ALA A 20 -18.57 -3.56 -25.60
CA ALA A 20 -18.09 -2.22 -25.89
C ALA A 20 -16.64 -2.00 -25.42
N GLU A 21 -16.27 -2.60 -24.30
CA GLU A 21 -14.88 -2.62 -23.82
C GLU A 21 -13.95 -3.39 -24.77
N SER A 22 -14.37 -4.58 -25.22
CA SER A 22 -13.57 -5.39 -26.15
C SER A 22 -13.36 -4.69 -27.50
N GLU A 23 -14.37 -4.00 -28.02
CA GLU A 23 -14.25 -3.22 -29.25
C GLU A 23 -13.27 -2.05 -29.07
N PHE A 24 -13.35 -1.35 -27.94
CA PHE A 24 -12.43 -0.26 -27.60
C PHE A 24 -10.97 -0.73 -27.54
N TRP A 25 -10.67 -1.82 -26.82
CA TRP A 25 -9.31 -2.36 -26.70
C TRP A 25 -8.80 -3.04 -27.97
N SER A 26 -9.69 -3.34 -28.93
CA SER A 26 -9.26 -3.87 -30.23
C SER A 26 -8.58 -2.81 -31.11
N ASP A 27 -8.93 -1.53 -30.93
CA ASP A 27 -8.36 -0.41 -31.67
C ASP A 27 -7.48 0.52 -30.80
N THR A 28 -7.50 0.33 -29.48
CA THR A 28 -6.82 1.20 -28.51
C THR A 28 -5.70 0.47 -27.76
N GLN A 29 -4.51 1.06 -27.73
CA GLN A 29 -3.36 0.59 -26.99
C GLN A 29 -3.05 1.53 -25.82
N VAL A 30 -2.57 0.99 -24.69
CA VAL A 30 -2.04 1.79 -23.58
C VAL A 30 -0.61 2.23 -23.90
N ASP A 31 -0.27 3.51 -23.68
CA ASP A 31 1.11 3.99 -23.82
C ASP A 31 2.05 3.28 -22.85
N LEU A 32 3.26 2.96 -23.31
CA LEU A 32 4.28 2.30 -22.51
C LEU A 32 4.61 3.09 -21.23
N ARG A 33 4.62 4.43 -21.30
CA ARG A 33 4.94 5.28 -20.14
C ARG A 33 3.79 5.30 -19.12
N LEU A 34 2.55 5.16 -19.59
CA LEU A 34 1.38 5.01 -18.71
C LEU A 34 1.37 3.64 -18.01
N MET A 35 1.79 2.59 -18.70
CA MET A 35 2.01 1.27 -18.07
C MET A 35 3.14 1.30 -17.03
N GLU A 36 4.25 1.96 -17.36
CA GLU A 36 5.38 2.16 -16.44
C GLU A 36 4.98 3.00 -15.21
N SER A 37 4.16 4.04 -15.38
CA SER A 37 3.70 4.84 -14.24
C SER A 37 2.70 4.08 -13.37
N ALA A 38 1.79 3.29 -13.94
CA ALA A 38 0.86 2.46 -13.18
C ALA A 38 1.58 1.40 -12.32
N THR A 39 2.67 0.82 -12.86
CA THR A 39 3.51 -0.13 -12.12
C THR A 39 4.40 0.54 -11.07
N ALA A 40 4.93 1.73 -11.37
CA ALA A 40 5.70 2.51 -10.40
C ALA A 40 4.86 3.01 -9.21
N THR A 41 3.61 3.41 -9.46
CA THR A 41 2.71 3.94 -8.40
C THR A 41 2.23 2.82 -7.45
N ALA A 42 2.11 1.58 -7.94
CA ALA A 42 1.90 0.40 -7.07
C ALA A 42 3.10 0.10 -6.14
N THR A 43 4.22 0.80 -6.34
CA THR A 43 5.46 0.70 -5.55
C THR A 43 5.60 1.86 -4.56
N GLU A 44 4.53 2.61 -4.23
CA GLU A 44 4.45 3.25 -2.91
C GLU A 44 4.22 2.18 -1.83
N GLN A 45 5.08 1.16 -1.80
CA GLN A 45 5.30 0.35 -0.63
C GLN A 45 5.75 1.32 0.45
N THR A 46 4.93 1.49 1.48
CA THR A 46 5.27 2.31 2.65
C THR A 46 6.66 1.91 3.12
N GLU A 47 7.68 2.71 2.76
CA GLU A 47 9.08 2.34 2.97
C GLU A 47 9.29 2.16 4.46
N SER A 48 9.40 0.90 4.89
CA SER A 48 9.59 0.59 6.30
C SER A 48 11.07 0.79 6.63
N ILE A 49 11.37 1.92 7.26
CA ILE A 49 12.73 2.23 7.71
C ILE A 49 13.08 1.35 8.91
N THR A 50 14.24 0.69 8.84
CA THR A 50 14.75 -0.10 9.97
C THR A 50 15.29 0.82 11.06
N ILE A 51 14.76 0.67 12.27
CA ILE A 51 15.24 1.37 13.46
C ILE A 51 15.86 0.38 14.46
N THR A 52 16.83 0.85 15.24
CA THR A 52 17.37 0.10 16.38
C THR A 52 16.94 0.77 17.68
N LEU A 53 16.22 0.03 18.53
CA LEU A 53 15.75 0.49 19.83
C LEU A 53 16.37 -0.34 20.95
N ARG A 54 17.01 0.31 21.93
CA ARG A 54 17.55 -0.36 23.13
C ARG A 54 16.51 -0.32 24.25
N MET A 55 16.39 -1.44 24.98
CA MET A 55 15.49 -1.55 26.13
C MET A 55 16.03 -2.51 27.17
N ASP A 56 15.56 -2.34 28.41
CA ASP A 56 15.87 -3.26 29.51
C ASP A 56 15.33 -4.69 29.20
N PRO A 57 16.09 -5.76 29.52
CA PRO A 57 15.68 -7.14 29.27
C PRO A 57 14.33 -7.53 29.90
N ARG A 58 13.98 -6.98 31.08
CA ARG A 58 12.71 -7.27 31.76
C ARG A 58 11.54 -6.65 31.01
N MET A 59 11.75 -5.47 30.43
CA MET A 59 10.74 -4.82 29.59
C MET A 59 10.46 -5.67 28.34
N LEU A 60 11.52 -6.11 27.64
CA LEU A 60 11.37 -6.97 26.46
C LEU A 60 10.67 -8.30 26.80
N ALA A 61 11.01 -8.92 27.94
CA ALA A 61 10.35 -10.15 28.39
C ALA A 61 8.85 -9.95 28.62
N ARG A 62 8.44 -8.82 29.21
CA ARG A 62 7.04 -8.48 29.43
C ARG A 62 6.28 -8.28 28.11
N ILE A 63 6.90 -7.60 27.14
CA ILE A 63 6.33 -7.41 25.80
C ILE A 63 6.15 -8.76 25.10
N LYS A 64 7.16 -9.64 25.12
CA LYS A 64 7.08 -10.97 24.51
C LYS A 64 5.95 -11.82 25.11
N ARG A 65 5.74 -11.74 26.43
CA ARG A 65 4.65 -12.45 27.10
C ARG A 65 3.28 -11.97 26.62
N LEU A 66 3.07 -10.65 26.60
CA LEU A 66 1.83 -10.04 26.13
C LEU A 66 1.55 -10.34 24.64
N ALA A 67 2.60 -10.35 23.81
CA ALA A 67 2.47 -10.69 22.39
C ALA A 67 2.03 -12.14 22.20
N ARG A 68 2.60 -13.06 22.99
CA ARG A 68 2.25 -14.48 22.97
C ARG A 68 0.80 -14.72 23.40
N GLU A 69 0.32 -14.03 24.43
CA GLU A 69 -1.07 -14.09 24.89
C GLU A 69 -2.07 -13.67 23.79
N ARG A 70 -1.64 -12.79 22.88
CA ARG A 70 -2.44 -12.27 21.76
C ARG A 70 -2.15 -12.97 20.42
N PHE A 71 -1.34 -14.04 20.43
CA PHE A 71 -0.90 -14.75 19.22
C PHE A 71 -0.24 -13.83 18.17
N LEU A 72 0.52 -12.82 18.61
CA LEU A 72 1.21 -11.84 17.75
C LEU A 72 2.74 -11.91 17.92
N ASN A 73 3.48 -11.47 16.89
CA ASN A 73 4.91 -11.20 17.00
C ASN A 73 5.13 -9.92 17.84
N TYR A 74 6.06 -9.97 18.81
CA TYR A 74 6.40 -8.83 19.65
C TYR A 74 6.84 -7.59 18.85
N GLN A 75 7.49 -7.77 17.69
CA GLN A 75 7.89 -6.67 16.81
C GLN A 75 6.67 -5.96 16.22
N SER A 76 5.70 -6.73 15.71
CA SER A 76 4.43 -6.20 15.19
C SER A 76 3.62 -5.53 16.30
N MET A 77 3.62 -6.10 17.50
CA MET A 77 2.93 -5.51 18.66
C MET A 77 3.52 -4.17 19.07
N ILE A 78 4.86 -4.04 19.07
CA ILE A 78 5.53 -2.75 19.33
C ILE A 78 5.15 -1.72 18.25
N LYS A 79 5.13 -2.12 16.98
CA LYS A 79 4.72 -1.24 15.86
C LYS A 79 3.29 -0.72 16.07
N GLN A 80 2.36 -1.62 16.40
CA GLN A 80 0.97 -1.26 16.64
C GLN A 80 0.81 -0.29 17.82
N TRP A 81 1.44 -0.57 18.97
CA TRP A 81 1.37 0.33 20.13
C TRP A 81 1.94 1.72 19.85
N LEU A 82 3.02 1.80 19.07
CA LEU A 82 3.58 3.09 18.66
C LEU A 82 2.60 3.86 17.77
N SER A 83 1.99 3.20 16.79
CA SER A 83 0.95 3.82 15.94
C SER A 83 -0.24 4.33 16.76
N GLU A 84 -0.80 3.50 17.64
CA GLU A 84 -1.91 3.88 18.51
C GLU A 84 -1.56 5.08 19.41
N ARG A 85 -0.34 5.08 19.97
CA ARG A 85 0.15 6.17 20.82
C ARG A 85 0.30 7.48 20.04
N MET A 86 0.82 7.42 18.81
CA MET A 86 0.97 8.59 17.94
C MET A 86 -0.36 9.17 17.50
N GLU A 87 -1.31 8.32 17.09
CA GLU A 87 -2.66 8.76 16.72
C GLU A 87 -3.35 9.48 17.87
N LYS A 88 -3.18 8.97 19.10
CA LYS A 88 -3.72 9.61 20.29
C LYS A 88 -3.12 11.00 20.52
N GLU A 89 -1.79 11.14 20.44
CA GLU A 89 -1.13 12.45 20.60
C GLU A 89 -1.51 13.45 19.52
N LEU A 90 -1.78 12.98 18.29
CA LEU A 90 -2.24 13.84 17.19
C LEU A 90 -3.70 14.29 17.36
N LYS A 91 -4.56 13.47 17.97
CA LYS A 91 -5.96 13.83 18.25
C LYS A 91 -6.12 14.75 19.45
N ASP A 92 -5.23 14.65 20.44
CA ASP A 92 -5.24 15.47 21.64
C ASP A 92 -4.61 16.87 21.41
N ARG A 93 -4.26 17.20 20.16
CA ARG A 93 -3.60 18.45 19.74
C ARG A 93 -4.49 19.24 18.77
#